data_AF-A0A3C0W6A1-F1
#
_entry.id   AF-A0A3C0W6A1-F1
#
_cell.length_a   1.000
_cell.length_b   1.000
_cell.length_c   1.000
_cell.angle_alpha   90.00
_cell.angle_beta   90.00
_cell.angle_gamma   90.00
#
_symmetry.space_group_name_H-M   'P 1'
#
loop_
_entity.id
_entity.type
_entity.pdbx_description
1 polymer ?
#
loop_
_entity_poly.entity_id
_entity_poly.type
_entity_poly.pdbx_seq_one_letter_code
_entity_poly.pdbx_strand_id
1 'polypeptide(L)' 'MTDQPSAGRFDGRDHLLPVRVYYEDTDFTGLVYH' A
#
# COMPACT_ATOMS: atom_id res chain seq x y z
N MET A 1 -9.86 -1.35 -13.60
CA MET A 1 -8.44 -1.73 -13.68
C MET A 1 -8.10 -2.42 -12.38
N THR A 2 -7.64 -3.67 -12.43
CA THR A 2 -7.18 -4.38 -11.23
C THR A 2 -5.94 -3.66 -10.72
N ASP A 3 -5.99 -3.08 -9.52
CA ASP A 3 -4.85 -2.38 -8.90
C ASP A 3 -3.85 -3.45 -8.40
N GLN A 4 -3.16 -4.09 -9.34
CA GLN A 4 -2.05 -4.99 -9.04
C GLN A 4 -0.84 -4.12 -8.66
N PRO A 5 0.01 -4.53 -7.70
CA PRO A 5 1.11 -3.70 -7.22
C PRO A 5 2.18 -3.54 -8.31
N SER A 6 1.98 -2.56 -9.17
CA SER A 6 2.92 -2.07 -10.18
C SER A 6 3.93 -1.12 -9.51
N ALA A 7 4.96 -0.70 -10.24
CA ALA A 7 6.08 0.12 -9.77
C ALA A 7 5.71 1.57 -9.33
N GLY A 8 4.50 1.80 -8.85
CA GLY A 8 3.90 3.12 -8.65
C GLY A 8 3.23 3.65 -9.92
N ARG A 9 2.39 4.67 -9.77
CA ARG A 9 1.78 5.40 -10.89
C ARG A 9 1.66 6.90 -10.57
N PHE A 10 1.59 7.70 -11.63
CA PHE A 10 1.21 9.10 -11.51
C PHE A 10 -0.31 9.23 -11.68
N ASP A 11 -0.93 10.05 -10.83
CA ASP A 11 -2.33 10.47 -10.94
C ASP A 11 -2.39 12.01 -10.91
N GLY A 12 -2.43 12.63 -12.09
CA GLY A 12 -2.32 14.08 -12.22
C GLY A 12 -0.97 14.61 -11.70
N ARG A 13 -1.00 15.27 -10.53
CA ARG A 13 0.20 15.80 -9.84
C ARG A 13 0.69 14.87 -8.72
N ASP A 14 -0.03 13.79 -8.45
CA ASP A 14 0.26 12.91 -7.33
C ASP A 14 1.08 11.70 -7.78
N HIS A 15 2.07 11.33 -6.96
CA HIS A 15 2.90 10.16 -7.17
C HIS A 15 2.43 9.08 -6.20
N LEU A 16 1.69 8.10 -6.71
CA LEU A 16 1.12 7.03 -5.91
C LEU A 16 2.08 5.84 -5.87
N LEU A 17 2.58 5.53 -4.67
CA LEU A 17 3.39 4.35 -4.40
C LEU A 17 2.55 3.32 -3.64
N PRO A 18 2.35 2.11 -4.17
CA PRO A 18 1.62 1.08 -3.46
C PRO A 18 2.41 0.61 -2.22
N VAL A 19 1.76 0.62 -1.07
CA VAL A 19 2.30 0.07 0.19
C VAL A 19 1.87 -1.39 0.30
N ARG A 20 2.80 -2.26 0.67
CA ARG A 20 2.52 -3.65 1.03
C ARG A 20 2.57 -3.76 2.55
N VAL A 21 1.55 -4.39 3.11
CA VAL A 21 1.49 -4.74 4.53
C VAL A 21 1.93 -6.18 4.66
N TYR A 22 2.96 -6.40 5.45
CA TYR A 22 3.43 -7.72 5.85
C TYR A 22 2.93 -8.05 7.25
N TYR A 23 3.06 -9.32 7.65
CA TYR A 23 2.58 -9.76 8.97
C TYR A 23 3.26 -9.00 10.10
N GLU A 24 4.56 -8.71 9.94
CA GLU A 24 5.37 -7.92 10.87
C GLU A 24 4.92 -6.46 11.04
N ASP A 25 4.13 -5.92 10.09
CA ASP A 25 3.58 -4.57 10.17
C ASP A 25 2.27 -4.51 10.97
N THR A 26 1.76 -5.67 11.39
CA THR A 26 0.48 -5.79 12.11
C THR A 26 0.69 -6.14 13.58
N ASP A 27 -0.23 -5.68 14.44
CA ASP A 27 -0.29 -6.14 15.83
C ASP A 27 -0.92 -7.55 15.94
N PHE A 28 -1.08 -8.05 17.17
CA PHE A 28 -1.69 -9.37 17.41
C PHE A 28 -3.15 -9.47 16.94
N THR A 29 -3.82 -8.35 16.65
CA THR A 29 -5.18 -8.31 16.10
C THR A 29 -5.19 -8.26 14.57
N GLY A 30 -4.03 -8.10 13.93
CA GLY A 30 -3.91 -7.97 12.47
C GLY A 30 -4.15 -6.54 11.97
N LEU A 31 -4.13 -5.53 12.86
CA LEU A 31 -4.36 -4.14 12.47
C LEU A 31 -3.04 -3.40 12.20
N VAL A 32 -3.08 -2.56 11.18
CA VAL A 32 -2.07 -1.52 10.90
C VAL A 32 -2.62 -0.19 11.42
N TYR A 33 -1.78 0.54 12.14
CA TYR A 33 -2.10 1.90 12.61
C TYR A 33 -1.41 2.94 11.72
N HIS A 34 -1.99 4.14 11.63
CA HIS A 34 -1.48 5.26 10.83
C HIS A 34 -0.88 6.37 11.71
#